data_AF-A0A7X9Y986-F1
#
_entry.id   AF-A0A7X9Y986-F1
#
_cell.length_a   1.000
_cell.length_b   1.000
_cell.length_c   1.000
_cell.angle_alpha   90.00
_cell.angle_beta   90.00
_cell.angle_gamma   90.00
#
_symmetry.space_group_name_H-M   'P 1'
#
loop_
_entity.id
_entity.type
_entity.pdbx_description
1 polymer ?
#
loop_
_entity_poly.entity_id
_entity_poly.type
_entity_poly.pdbx_seq_one_letter_code
_entity_poly.pdbx_strand_id
1 'polypeptide(L)' 'PLQKSFTYVINLNKAGLLAVYAADKEWNARIGAAWASKPLYFKAGVYVQDNSGDTNEGAKVTFEKLDIDHE' A
#
# COMPACT_ATOMS: atom_id res chain seq x y z
N PRO A 1 -3.53 17.23 -3.01
CA PRO A 1 -3.19 17.67 -4.39
C PRO A 1 -2.02 16.81 -4.91
N LEU A 2 -1.74 16.85 -6.22
CA LEU A 2 -0.52 16.23 -6.76
C LEU A 2 0.73 16.83 -6.10
N GLN A 3 1.81 16.05 -6.02
CA GLN A 3 3.11 16.42 -5.43
C GLN A 3 3.10 16.80 -3.94
N LYS A 4 1.97 16.66 -3.24
CA LYS A 4 1.95 16.80 -1.78
C LYS A 4 2.49 15.52 -1.15
N SER A 5 3.56 15.64 -0.37
CA SER A 5 4.10 14.53 0.42
C SER A 5 3.07 14.03 1.44
N PHE A 6 3.04 12.72 1.62
CA PHE A 6 2.25 12.05 2.63
C PHE A 6 2.92 10.73 3.00
N THR A 7 2.56 10.19 4.16
CA THR A 7 3.00 8.87 4.61
C THR A 7 1.85 7.88 4.51
N TYR A 8 2.20 6.63 4.22
CA TYR A 8 1.31 5.49 4.43
C TYR A 8 2.03 4.37 5.17
N VAL A 9 1.26 3.56 5.90
CA VAL A 9 1.71 2.33 6.56
C VAL A 9 0.66 1.26 6.32
N ILE A 10 1.10 0.08 5.88
CA ILE A 10 0.25 -1.12 5.77
C ILE A 10 0.83 -2.14 6.74
N ASN A 11 0.03 -2.53 7.73
CA ASN A 11 0.46 -3.48 8.75
C ASN A 11 -0.54 -4.63 8.85
N LEU A 12 -0.03 -5.86 8.91
CA LEU A 12 -0.81 -7.05 9.23
C LEU A 12 -0.17 -7.73 10.44
N ASN A 13 -0.86 -7.72 11.57
CA ASN A 13 -0.33 -8.35 12.77
C ASN A 13 -0.56 -9.88 12.79
N LYS A 14 0.13 -10.56 13.72
CA LYS A 14 0.02 -12.03 13.92
C LYS A 14 -1.40 -12.51 14.27
N ALA A 15 -2.28 -11.61 14.72
CA ALA A 15 -3.68 -11.93 15.01
C ALA A 15 -4.63 -11.73 13.81
N GLY A 16 -4.12 -11.36 12.64
CA GLY A 16 -4.91 -11.13 11.43
C GLY A 16 -5.66 -9.79 11.38
N LEU A 17 -5.24 -8.80 12.18
CA LEU A 17 -5.74 -7.42 12.04
C LEU A 17 -4.92 -6.71 10.95
N LEU A 18 -5.58 -6.36 9.85
CA LEU A 18 -5.03 -5.52 8.80
C LEU A 18 -5.35 -4.06 9.13
N ALA A 19 -4.31 -3.23 9.22
CA ALA A 19 -4.41 -1.79 9.42
C ALA A 19 -3.76 -1.04 8.26
N VAL A 20 -4.43 0.01 7.79
CA VAL A 20 -3.98 0.91 6.75
C VAL A 20 -4.05 2.33 7.28
N TYR A 21 -2.90 2.97 7.37
CA TYR A 21 -2.78 4.40 7.65
C TYR A 21 -2.34 5.12 6.38
N ALA A 22 -2.99 6.21 6.01
CA ALA A 22 -2.57 7.04 4.87
C ALA A 22 -3.10 8.46 5.02
N ALA A 23 -2.23 9.46 4.78
CA ALA A 23 -2.61 10.88 4.77
C ALA A 23 -3.49 11.28 5.98
N ASP A 24 -3.02 10.91 7.18
CA ASP A 24 -3.64 11.22 8.47
C ASP A 24 -5.01 10.59 8.70
N LYS A 25 -5.32 9.50 7.98
CA LYS A 25 -6.51 8.68 8.15
C LYS A 25 -6.14 7.24 8.42
N GLU A 26 -6.98 6.55 9.18
CA GLU A 26 -6.81 5.15 9.51
C GLU A 26 -8.06 4.34 9.14
N TRP A 27 -7.83 3.14 8.65
CA TRP A 27 -8.82 2.08 8.54
C TRP A 27 -8.20 0.77 9.04
N ASN A 28 -8.98 -0.05 9.74
CA ASN A 28 -8.55 -1.39 10.11
C ASN A 28 -9.72 -2.38 10.08
N ALA A 29 -9.40 -3.65 9.83
CA ALA A 29 -10.34 -4.76 9.89
C ALA A 29 -9.63 -6.09 10.14
N ARG A 30 -10.34 -7.04 10.75
CA ARG A 30 -9.88 -8.43 10.85
C ARG A 30 -10.12 -9.14 9.53
N ILE A 31 -9.07 -9.70 8.92
CA ILE A 31 -9.19 -10.46 7.67
C ILE A 31 -9.67 -11.89 7.95
N GLY A 32 -10.26 -12.53 6.94
CA GLY A 32 -10.76 -13.90 7.07
C GLY A 32 -9.66 -14.91 7.43
N ALA A 33 -9.99 -15.90 8.26
CA ALA A 33 -9.04 -16.90 8.74
C ALA A 33 -8.33 -17.70 7.62
N ALA A 34 -8.94 -17.81 6.44
CA ALA A 34 -8.35 -18.45 5.27
C ALA A 34 -7.04 -17.79 4.78
N TRP A 35 -6.77 -16.54 5.16
CA TRP A 35 -5.53 -15.83 4.83
C TRP A 35 -4.33 -16.28 5.67
N ALA A 36 -4.54 -16.90 6.84
CA ALA A 36 -3.46 -17.30 7.75
C ALA A 36 -2.49 -18.32 7.15
N SER A 37 -2.93 -19.10 6.15
CA SER A 37 -2.11 -20.12 5.48
C SER A 37 -1.54 -19.66 4.14
N LYS A 38 -1.69 -18.38 3.78
CA LYS A 38 -1.22 -17.85 2.49
C LYS A 38 0.15 -17.19 2.65
N PRO A 39 1.10 -17.42 1.73
CA PRO A 39 2.27 -16.56 1.65
C PRO A 39 1.83 -15.17 1.18
N LEU A 40 2.20 -14.15 1.95
CA LEU A 40 1.89 -12.76 1.69
C LEU A 40 3.19 -11.99 1.43
N TYR A 41 3.11 -10.94 0.64
CA TYR A 41 4.26 -10.11 0.29
C TYR A 41 3.80 -8.66 0.05
N PHE A 42 4.67 -7.70 0.38
CA PHE A 42 4.42 -6.30 0.12
C PHE A 42 4.77 -5.91 -1.31
N LYS A 43 4.09 -4.89 -1.83
CA LYS A 43 4.43 -4.21 -3.09
C LYS A 43 4.39 -2.71 -2.85
N ALA A 44 5.33 -1.97 -3.43
CA ALA A 44 5.36 -0.52 -3.42
C ALA A 44 5.84 -0.01 -4.78
N GLY A 45 5.27 1.10 -5.24
CA GLY A 45 5.53 1.67 -6.57
C GLY A 45 4.29 2.32 -7.14
N VAL A 46 4.31 2.59 -8.45
CA VAL A 46 3.14 3.05 -9.20
C VAL A 46 2.66 1.92 -10.12
N TYR A 47 1.45 1.44 -9.88
CA TYR A 47 0.79 0.44 -10.73
C TYR A 47 -0.42 1.10 -11.40
N VAL A 48 -0.20 1.60 -12.62
CA VAL A 48 -1.21 2.34 -13.40
C VAL A 48 -2.38 1.40 -13.71
N GLN A 49 -3.60 1.82 -13.38
CA GLN A 49 -4.83 1.05 -13.64
C GLN A 49 -5.46 1.38 -15.00
N ASP A 50 -4.98 2.43 -15.67
CA ASP A 50 -5.31 2.75 -17.06
C ASP A 50 -4.36 2.02 -18.01
N ASN A 51 -4.86 1.66 -19.19
CA ASN A 51 -4.13 0.95 -20.23
C ASN A 51 -4.34 1.52 -21.64
N SER A 52 -4.90 2.73 -21.76
CA SER A 52 -5.11 3.43 -23.03
C SER A 52 -4.69 4.89 -22.92
N GLY A 53 -4.37 5.55 -24.04
CA GLY A 53 -3.98 6.97 -24.05
C GLY A 53 -2.80 7.31 -24.95
N ASP A 54 -2.37 8.56 -24.87
CA ASP A 54 -1.18 9.05 -25.58
C ASP A 54 0.10 8.38 -25.04
N THR A 55 1.12 8.22 -25.89
CA THR A 55 2.39 7.57 -25.50
C THR A 55 3.17 8.31 -24.42
N ASN A 56 2.83 9.58 -24.17
CA ASN A 56 3.44 10.41 -23.14
C ASN A 56 2.60 10.48 -21.85
N GLU A 57 1.47 9.78 -21.81
CA GLU A 57 0.61 9.67 -20.62
C GLU A 57 1.14 8.60 -19.65
N GLY A 58 1.02 8.85 -18.36
CA GLY A 58 1.41 7.89 -17.33
C GLY A 58 1.35 8.47 -15.93
N ALA A 59 1.88 7.70 -14.97
CA ALA A 59 1.94 8.12 -13.57
C ALA A 59 3.38 8.10 -13.06
N LYS A 60 3.67 9.02 -12.14
CA LYS A 60 4.98 9.18 -11.52
C LYS A 60 4.83 9.36 -10.03
N VAL A 61 5.67 8.67 -9.27
CA VAL A 61 5.75 8.75 -7.81
C VAL A 61 7.20 8.86 -7.39
N THR A 62 7.46 9.56 -6.29
CA THR A 62 8.77 9.61 -5.63
C THR A 62 8.60 9.13 -4.20
N PHE A 63 9.43 8.19 -3.78
CA PHE A 63 9.48 7.71 -2.39
C PHE A 63 10.71 8.32 -1.71
N GLU A 64 10.49 9.11 -0.67
CA GLU A 64 11.58 9.63 0.18
C GLU A 64 12.01 8.60 1.25
N LYS A 65 11.08 7.72 1.66
CA LYS A 65 11.34 6.60 2.55
C LYS A 65 10.52 5.39 2.08
N LEU A 66 11.17 4.23 2.00
CA LEU A 66 10.54 2.94 1.77
C LEU A 66 11.22 1.92 2.67
N ASP A 67 10.45 1.27 3.53
CA ASP A 67 10.96 0.42 4.59
C ASP A 67 10.00 -0.75 4.83
N ILE A 68 10.55 -1.90 5.22
CA ILE A 68 9.80 -3.14 5.45
C ILE A 68 10.38 -3.83 6.68
N ASP A 69 9.50 -4.28 7.56
CA ASP A 69 9.87 -5.00 8.76
C ASP A 69 8.92 -6.17 9.05
N HIS A 70 9.45 -7.18 9.73
CA HIS A 70 8.77 -8.40 10.15
C HIS A 70 9.20 -8.79 11.57
N GLU A 71 8.41 -8.39 12.58
CA GLU A 71 8.63 -8.71 14.00
C GLU A 71 7.68 -9.77 14.57
#